data_AF-F4QRX9-F1
#
_entry.id   AF-F4QRX9-F1
#
_cell.length_a   1.000
_cell.length_b   1.000
_cell.length_c   1.000
_cell.angle_alpha   90.00
_cell.angle_beta   90.00
_cell.angle_gamma   90.00
#
_symmetry.space_group_name_H-M   'P 1'
#
loop_
_entity.id
_entity.type
_entity.pdbx_description
1 polymer ?
#
loop_
_entity_poly.entity_id
_entity_poly.type
_entity_poly.pdbx_seq_one_letter_code
_entity_poly.pdbx_strand_id
1 'polypeptide(L)'
;MALLTLAVGAPARADFLAEQIERVEEVTKAERAFAAETKEKGFHRGFIAWSTPDAIGFLPHAGNFHKALADALAADPSLAEKPTPLRWWPNYIGVDSAGELAFDLGPWQIEGTDQAGWFFTIWQKQPNGSWKWTLDGSAGKDMPANIPPDHGASSRFVSGVGNIADGLKQDDLSNAGYATKPAAEVLAGWTKAAIASSNVPPFIPSSEPDEARRAAAIADRPGPGQTWTRDGYGASKDGDFIYTWGHVTAPDGTYYLGHYVRVWQKYSVGPDGWYAMVDLFHK
;
A
#
# COMPACT_ATOMS: atom_id res chain seq x y z
N MET A 1 27.66 -19.81 45.37
CA MET A 1 27.70 -18.40 44.94
C MET A 1 26.61 -18.22 43.88
N ALA A 2 25.72 -17.25 44.09
CA ALA A 2 24.39 -17.20 43.49
C ALA A 2 24.35 -17.02 41.96
N LEU A 3 23.39 -17.72 41.34
CA LEU A 3 22.82 -17.45 40.02
C LEU A 3 22.29 -16.01 39.97
N LEU A 4 22.61 -15.28 38.89
CA LEU A 4 21.82 -14.13 38.47
C LEU A 4 21.38 -14.35 37.02
N THR A 5 20.22 -14.97 36.86
CA THR A 5 19.51 -15.03 35.58
C THR A 5 18.82 -13.68 35.40
N LEU A 6 19.37 -12.79 34.57
CA LEU A 6 18.64 -11.58 34.14
C LEU A 6 17.56 -12.00 33.13
N ALA A 7 16.36 -12.27 33.64
CA ALA A 7 15.13 -12.26 32.86
C ALA A 7 14.57 -10.84 32.84
N VAL A 8 15.21 -9.93 32.10
CA VAL A 8 14.70 -8.57 31.85
C VAL A 8 14.51 -8.44 30.34
N GLY A 9 13.30 -8.76 29.84
CA GLY A 9 13.01 -8.66 28.40
C GLY A 9 11.66 -9.17 27.94
N ALA A 10 10.96 -9.99 28.73
CA ALA A 10 9.64 -10.53 28.37
C ALA A 10 8.47 -9.51 28.40
N PRO A 11 8.31 -8.64 29.43
CA PRO A 11 7.14 -7.76 29.51
C PRO A 11 7.14 -6.66 28.43
N ALA A 12 8.27 -5.98 28.20
CA ALA A 12 8.38 -4.93 27.19
C ALA A 12 8.11 -5.41 25.75
N ARG A 13 8.43 -6.68 25.45
CA ARG A 13 8.14 -7.28 24.14
C ARG A 13 6.67 -7.64 23.98
N ALA A 14 6.01 -8.06 25.07
CA ALA A 14 4.59 -8.38 25.06
C ALA A 14 3.73 -7.12 24.90
N ASP A 15 4.09 -6.04 25.61
CA ASP A 15 3.40 -4.74 25.53
C ASP A 15 3.55 -4.14 24.12
N PHE A 16 4.75 -4.17 23.55
CA PHE A 16 4.98 -3.75 22.16
C PHE A 16 4.12 -4.55 21.16
N LEU A 17 4.06 -5.87 21.31
CA LEU A 17 3.25 -6.70 20.40
C LEU A 17 1.75 -6.43 20.56
N ALA A 18 1.27 -6.24 21.78
CA ALA A 18 -0.13 -5.91 22.04
C ALA A 18 -0.51 -4.56 21.40
N GLU A 19 0.31 -3.54 21.58
CA GLU A 19 0.11 -2.21 20.98
C GLU A 19 0.10 -2.29 19.44
N GLN A 20 0.99 -3.08 18.86
CA GLN A 20 1.03 -3.28 17.40
C GLN A 20 -0.20 -4.03 16.87
N ILE A 21 -0.70 -5.03 17.60
CA ILE A 21 -1.94 -5.73 17.27
C ILE A 21 -3.11 -4.75 17.30
N GLU A 22 -3.22 -3.92 18.35
CA GLU A 22 -4.27 -2.91 18.48
C GLU A 22 -4.26 -1.93 17.29
N ARG A 23 -3.09 -1.42 16.91
CA ARG A 23 -2.94 -0.52 15.76
C ARG A 23 -3.36 -1.15 14.44
N VAL A 24 -3.00 -2.42 14.20
CA VAL A 24 -3.47 -3.16 13.02
C VAL A 24 -4.98 -3.37 13.05
N GLU A 25 -5.55 -3.65 14.21
CA GLU A 25 -7.00 -3.77 14.37
C GLU A 25 -7.72 -2.45 14.10
N GLU A 26 -7.17 -1.31 14.51
CA GLU A 26 -7.73 0.00 14.20
C GLU A 26 -7.84 0.24 12.69
N VAL A 27 -6.76 -0.04 11.95
CA VAL A 27 -6.74 0.11 10.48
C VAL A 27 -7.68 -0.90 9.83
N THR A 28 -7.70 -2.15 10.31
CA THR A 28 -8.65 -3.19 9.85
C THR A 28 -10.10 -2.74 10.03
N LYS A 29 -10.42 -2.12 11.18
CA LYS A 29 -11.76 -1.59 11.47
C LYS A 29 -12.08 -0.40 10.56
N ALA A 30 -11.11 0.48 10.30
CA ALA A 30 -11.28 1.61 9.38
C ALA A 30 -11.59 1.13 7.96
N GLU A 31 -10.80 0.20 7.41
CA GLU A 31 -11.03 -0.37 6.07
C GLU A 31 -12.41 -1.01 5.95
N ARG A 32 -12.81 -1.81 6.96
CA ARG A 32 -14.13 -2.45 6.97
C ARG A 32 -15.27 -1.45 7.09
N ALA A 33 -15.09 -0.39 7.87
CA ALA A 33 -16.08 0.68 7.98
C ALA A 33 -16.20 1.47 6.67
N PHE A 34 -15.08 1.73 6.00
CA PHE A 34 -15.04 2.32 4.66
C PHE A 34 -15.79 1.46 3.63
N ALA A 35 -15.53 0.16 3.60
CA ALA A 35 -16.23 -0.79 2.73
C ALA A 35 -17.73 -0.83 3.00
N ALA A 36 -18.13 -0.91 4.28
CA ALA A 36 -19.52 -0.94 4.69
C ALA A 36 -20.26 0.36 4.32
N GLU A 37 -19.66 1.52 4.60
CA GLU A 37 -20.28 2.81 4.29
C GLU A 37 -20.35 3.06 2.79
N THR A 38 -19.35 2.66 2.03
CA THR A 38 -19.37 2.79 0.57
C THR A 38 -20.43 1.91 -0.07
N LYS A 39 -20.62 0.68 0.42
CA LYS A 39 -21.73 -0.18 0.01
C LYS A 39 -23.07 0.56 0.15
N GLU A 40 -23.29 1.24 1.27
CA GLU A 40 -24.56 1.94 1.56
C GLU A 40 -24.71 3.28 0.81
N LYS A 41 -23.63 4.05 0.69
CA LYS A 41 -23.65 5.41 0.13
C LYS A 41 -23.41 5.47 -1.38
N GLY A 42 -22.96 4.37 -1.98
CA GLY A 42 -22.48 4.33 -3.36
C GLY A 42 -21.01 4.72 -3.46
N PHE A 43 -20.37 4.34 -4.57
CA PHE A 43 -18.93 4.45 -4.79
C PHE A 43 -18.39 5.88 -4.54
N HIS A 44 -18.86 6.88 -5.29
CA HIS A 44 -18.34 8.25 -5.21
C HIS A 44 -18.49 8.84 -3.79
N ARG A 45 -19.68 8.73 -3.20
CA ARG A 45 -19.95 9.31 -1.88
C ARG A 45 -19.19 8.61 -0.75
N GLY A 46 -19.06 7.28 -0.82
CA GLY A 46 -18.28 6.51 0.14
C GLY A 46 -16.80 6.88 0.08
N PHE A 47 -16.21 6.88 -1.11
CA PHE A 47 -14.81 7.25 -1.31
C PHE A 47 -14.52 8.69 -0.89
N ILE A 48 -15.35 9.66 -1.28
CA ILE A 48 -15.22 11.06 -0.82
C ILE A 48 -15.32 11.17 0.71
N ALA A 49 -16.22 10.41 1.34
CA ALA A 49 -16.42 10.46 2.78
C ALA A 49 -15.21 9.93 3.56
N TRP A 50 -14.39 9.06 2.98
CA TRP A 50 -13.25 8.43 3.66
C TRP A 50 -11.87 8.93 3.22
N SER A 51 -11.79 9.84 2.24
CA SER A 51 -10.54 10.47 1.80
C SER A 51 -10.18 11.73 2.55
N THR A 52 -8.89 12.07 2.53
CA THR A 52 -8.46 13.46 2.70
C THR A 52 -8.76 14.30 1.44
N PRO A 53 -8.95 15.63 1.55
CA PRO A 53 -9.27 16.47 0.38
C PRO A 53 -8.19 16.48 -0.73
N ASP A 54 -6.96 16.10 -0.39
CA ASP A 54 -5.79 16.00 -1.26
C ASP A 54 -5.45 14.56 -1.67
N ALA A 55 -6.31 13.60 -1.34
CA ALA A 55 -6.01 12.20 -1.53
C ALA A 55 -5.74 11.85 -3.00
N ILE A 56 -4.70 11.04 -3.21
CA ILE A 56 -4.17 10.69 -4.53
C ILE A 56 -4.80 9.39 -5.02
N GLY A 57 -5.06 9.34 -6.32
CA GLY A 57 -5.40 8.11 -7.04
C GLY A 57 -4.87 8.20 -8.46
N PHE A 58 -5.03 7.12 -9.22
CA PHE A 58 -4.30 6.95 -10.48
C PHE A 58 -5.23 6.67 -11.66
N LEU A 59 -5.88 7.72 -12.18
CA LEU A 59 -6.87 7.60 -13.27
C LEU A 59 -6.68 8.70 -14.35
N PRO A 60 -6.12 8.40 -15.53
CA PRO A 60 -5.14 7.33 -15.81
C PRO A 60 -3.74 7.66 -15.24
N HIS A 61 -3.54 8.88 -14.74
CA HIS A 61 -2.30 9.35 -14.12
C HIS A 61 -2.55 9.68 -12.64
N ALA A 62 -1.47 9.80 -11.86
CA ALA A 62 -1.55 10.27 -10.48
C ALA A 62 -2.21 11.66 -10.42
N GLY A 63 -3.19 11.83 -9.53
CA GLY A 63 -3.88 13.10 -9.35
C GLY A 63 -4.78 13.11 -8.12
N ASN A 64 -5.37 14.28 -7.81
CA ASN A 64 -6.29 14.42 -6.69
C ASN A 64 -7.59 13.67 -6.98
N PHE A 65 -7.72 12.48 -6.40
CA PHE A 65 -8.82 11.57 -6.65
C PHE A 65 -10.08 11.98 -5.91
N HIS A 66 -9.96 12.54 -4.69
CA HIS A 66 -11.08 13.12 -3.97
C HIS A 66 -11.81 14.16 -4.83
N LYS A 67 -11.05 15.09 -5.41
CA LYS A 67 -11.58 16.12 -6.30
C LYS A 67 -12.17 15.52 -7.57
N ALA A 68 -11.49 14.58 -8.21
CA ALA A 68 -11.99 13.93 -9.43
C ALA A 68 -13.35 13.25 -9.20
N LEU A 69 -13.53 12.55 -8.06
CA LEU A 69 -14.80 11.92 -7.69
C LEU A 69 -15.89 12.97 -7.41
N ALA A 70 -15.56 14.05 -6.70
CA ALA A 70 -16.51 15.11 -6.39
C ALA A 70 -16.98 15.85 -7.65
N ASP A 71 -16.04 16.17 -8.56
CA ASP A 71 -16.34 16.82 -9.84
C ASP A 71 -17.19 15.90 -10.73
N ALA A 72 -16.86 14.61 -10.82
CA ALA A 72 -17.63 13.63 -11.57
C ALA A 72 -19.06 13.52 -11.05
N LEU A 73 -19.24 13.44 -9.72
CA LEU A 73 -20.55 13.38 -9.10
C LEU A 73 -21.37 14.67 -9.28
N ALA A 74 -20.70 15.83 -9.31
CA ALA A 74 -21.36 17.10 -9.59
C ALA A 74 -21.81 17.21 -11.06
N ALA A 75 -21.02 16.67 -11.98
CA ALA A 75 -21.33 16.64 -13.41
C ALA A 75 -22.44 15.62 -13.74
N ASP A 76 -22.46 14.48 -13.06
CA ASP A 76 -23.46 13.43 -13.23
C ASP A 76 -23.96 12.90 -11.87
N PRO A 77 -25.11 13.42 -11.38
CA PRO A 77 -25.71 12.96 -10.13
C PRO A 77 -26.15 11.49 -10.13
N SER A 78 -26.26 10.82 -11.29
CA SER A 78 -26.57 9.39 -11.35
C SER A 78 -25.43 8.54 -10.77
N LEU A 79 -24.21 9.08 -10.72
CA LEU A 79 -23.06 8.43 -10.08
C LEU A 79 -23.17 8.32 -8.54
N ALA A 80 -24.22 8.87 -7.94
CA ALA A 80 -24.63 8.60 -6.55
C ALA A 80 -25.53 7.35 -6.40
N GLU A 81 -25.62 6.50 -7.42
CA GLU A 81 -26.31 5.22 -7.34
C GLU A 81 -25.85 4.38 -6.15
N LYS A 82 -26.84 3.78 -5.48
CA LYS A 82 -26.66 3.00 -4.26
C LYS A 82 -27.67 1.83 -4.21
N PRO A 83 -27.32 0.70 -3.58
CA PRO A 83 -25.97 0.37 -3.11
C PRO A 83 -25.02 0.09 -4.29
N THR A 84 -23.72 0.30 -4.09
CA THR A 84 -22.73 -0.18 -5.08
C THR A 84 -22.57 -1.70 -4.97
N PRO A 85 -22.35 -2.44 -6.08
CA PRO A 85 -22.02 -3.87 -6.04
C PRO A 85 -20.57 -4.16 -5.61
N LEU A 86 -19.72 -3.14 -5.44
CA LEU A 86 -18.32 -3.31 -5.05
C LEU A 86 -18.18 -3.86 -3.63
N ARG A 87 -17.36 -4.91 -3.46
CA ARG A 87 -17.01 -5.54 -2.19
C ARG A 87 -15.51 -5.72 -2.11
N TRP A 88 -14.94 -5.45 -0.93
CA TRP A 88 -13.52 -5.63 -0.66
C TRP A 88 -13.27 -5.82 0.83
N TRP A 89 -12.11 -6.33 1.19
CA TRP A 89 -11.68 -6.54 2.57
C TRP A 89 -10.17 -6.50 2.69
N PRO A 90 -9.61 -6.07 3.84
CA PRO A 90 -8.17 -6.03 4.04
C PRO A 90 -7.59 -7.45 4.10
N ASN A 91 -6.43 -7.66 3.46
CA ASN A 91 -5.71 -8.94 3.48
C ASN A 91 -4.28 -8.83 4.02
N TYR A 92 -3.63 -7.69 3.80
CA TYR A 92 -2.27 -7.42 4.25
C TYR A 92 -2.15 -5.99 4.75
N ILE A 93 -1.69 -5.79 5.99
CA ILE A 93 -1.61 -4.48 6.65
C ILE A 93 -0.21 -4.25 7.19
N GLY A 94 0.28 -3.02 7.07
CA GLY A 94 1.45 -2.53 7.80
C GLY A 94 1.17 -1.17 8.42
N VAL A 95 1.64 -0.96 9.64
CA VAL A 95 1.48 0.31 10.39
C VAL A 95 2.86 0.81 10.80
N ASP A 96 3.02 2.12 10.87
CA ASP A 96 4.22 2.77 11.39
C ASP A 96 4.36 2.62 12.92
N SER A 97 5.53 2.96 13.47
CA SER A 97 5.77 2.87 14.91
C SER A 97 5.05 3.95 15.74
N ALA A 98 4.53 5.02 15.13
CA ALA A 98 3.69 6.00 15.81
C ALA A 98 2.18 5.66 15.77
N GLY A 99 1.75 4.73 14.92
CA GLY A 99 0.34 4.35 14.78
C GLY A 99 -0.53 5.41 14.09
N GLU A 100 0.06 6.20 13.21
CA GLU A 100 -0.60 7.31 12.49
C GLU A 100 -0.59 7.14 10.97
N LEU A 101 0.31 6.34 10.42
CA LEU A 101 0.32 5.94 9.02
C LEU A 101 0.21 4.43 8.89
N ALA A 102 -0.58 4.00 7.91
CA ALA A 102 -0.66 2.60 7.57
C ALA A 102 -0.81 2.42 6.06
N PHE A 103 -0.54 1.21 5.60
CA PHE A 103 -1.02 0.76 4.33
C PHE A 103 -1.85 -0.50 4.54
N ASP A 104 -2.77 -0.73 3.61
CA ASP A 104 -3.34 -2.05 3.43
C ASP A 104 -3.50 -2.40 1.95
N LEU A 105 -3.63 -3.70 1.73
CA LEU A 105 -3.79 -4.32 0.44
C LEU A 105 -4.80 -5.44 0.62
N GLY A 106 -5.75 -5.53 -0.31
CA GLY A 106 -6.74 -6.59 -0.25
C GLY A 106 -7.42 -6.84 -1.58
N PRO A 107 -8.18 -7.93 -1.68
CA PRO A 107 -8.97 -8.20 -2.86
C PRO A 107 -10.23 -7.34 -2.91
N TRP A 108 -10.75 -7.14 -4.12
CA TRP A 108 -12.08 -6.63 -4.37
C TRP A 108 -12.78 -7.44 -5.47
N GLN A 109 -14.11 -7.38 -5.47
CA GLN A 109 -14.97 -7.95 -6.49
C GLN A 109 -16.22 -7.11 -6.70
N ILE A 110 -16.81 -7.21 -7.89
CA ILE A 110 -18.12 -6.63 -8.22
C ILE A 110 -19.16 -7.75 -8.18
N GLU A 111 -20.08 -7.69 -7.20
CA GLU A 111 -21.16 -8.66 -7.06
C GLU A 111 -22.00 -8.76 -8.35
N GLY A 112 -22.28 -9.99 -8.78
CA GLY A 112 -23.06 -10.27 -9.99
C GLY A 112 -22.26 -10.21 -11.30
N THR A 113 -20.93 -10.08 -11.24
CA THR A 113 -20.05 -10.06 -12.43
C THR A 113 -18.84 -10.97 -12.24
N ASP A 114 -17.99 -11.07 -13.27
CA ASP A 114 -16.68 -11.71 -13.24
C ASP A 114 -15.53 -10.73 -12.92
N GLN A 115 -15.83 -9.48 -12.56
CA GLN A 115 -14.82 -8.47 -12.28
C GLN A 115 -14.31 -8.60 -10.85
N ALA A 116 -13.00 -8.80 -10.72
CA ALA A 116 -12.28 -8.81 -9.46
C ALA A 116 -10.85 -8.30 -9.64
N GLY A 117 -10.19 -8.06 -8.52
CA GLY A 117 -8.80 -7.65 -8.51
C GLY A 117 -8.34 -7.37 -7.09
N TRP A 118 -7.32 -6.54 -7.00
CA TRP A 118 -6.71 -6.13 -5.75
C TRP A 118 -6.67 -4.61 -5.66
N PHE A 119 -6.74 -4.09 -4.43
CA PHE A 119 -6.62 -2.67 -4.10
C PHE A 119 -5.38 -2.46 -3.23
N PHE A 120 -4.94 -1.21 -3.17
CA PHE A 120 -3.96 -0.73 -2.22
C PHE A 120 -4.35 0.65 -1.71
N THR A 121 -4.25 0.83 -0.40
CA THR A 121 -4.64 2.07 0.26
C THR A 121 -3.56 2.49 1.25
N ILE A 122 -3.23 3.78 1.26
CA ILE A 122 -2.48 4.44 2.33
C ILE A 122 -3.46 5.18 3.23
N TRP A 123 -3.35 4.91 4.51
CA TRP A 123 -4.19 5.45 5.57
C TRP A 123 -3.39 6.45 6.42
N GLN A 124 -4.05 7.55 6.79
CA GLN A 124 -3.53 8.53 7.75
C GLN A 124 -4.55 8.79 8.86
N LYS A 125 -4.10 8.66 10.10
CA LYS A 125 -4.86 9.04 11.29
C LYS A 125 -4.93 10.56 11.38
N GLN A 126 -6.14 11.08 11.48
CA GLN A 126 -6.42 12.50 11.57
C GLN A 126 -6.27 13.00 13.02
N PRO A 127 -6.12 14.31 13.27
CA PRO A 127 -5.99 14.85 14.63
C PRO A 127 -7.14 14.52 15.59
N ASN A 128 -8.32 14.20 15.06
CA ASN A 128 -9.49 13.77 15.85
C ASN A 128 -9.51 12.24 16.12
N GLY A 129 -8.49 11.50 15.70
CA GLY A 129 -8.36 10.05 15.85
C GLY A 129 -9.03 9.21 14.76
N SER A 130 -9.80 9.81 13.84
CA SER A 130 -10.40 9.08 12.72
C SER A 130 -9.35 8.75 11.65
N TRP A 131 -9.50 7.64 10.94
CA TRP A 131 -8.68 7.32 9.78
C TRP A 131 -9.28 7.87 8.48
N LYS A 132 -8.42 8.38 7.59
CA LYS A 132 -8.75 8.76 6.20
C LYS A 132 -7.71 8.20 5.26
N TRP A 133 -8.11 7.77 4.07
CA TRP A 133 -7.14 7.38 3.05
C TRP A 133 -6.57 8.62 2.35
N THR A 134 -5.27 8.59 2.08
CA THR A 134 -4.51 9.66 1.39
C THR A 134 -4.01 9.21 0.02
N LEU A 135 -3.98 7.91 -0.23
CA LEU A 135 -3.72 7.32 -1.53
C LEU A 135 -4.55 6.05 -1.65
N ASP A 136 -5.25 5.88 -2.77
CA ASP A 136 -6.01 4.66 -3.07
C ASP A 136 -5.88 4.30 -4.54
N GLY A 137 -5.78 3.00 -4.85
CA GLY A 137 -5.69 2.54 -6.22
C GLY A 137 -5.78 1.03 -6.37
N SER A 138 -5.76 0.57 -7.62
CA SER A 138 -5.66 -0.84 -7.94
C SER A 138 -4.27 -1.38 -7.58
N ALA A 139 -4.20 -2.65 -7.20
CA ALA A 139 -2.99 -3.43 -6.97
C ALA A 139 -2.95 -4.68 -7.88
N GLY A 140 -3.63 -4.64 -9.02
CA GLY A 140 -3.63 -5.70 -10.02
C GLY A 140 -5.00 -6.34 -10.25
N LYS A 141 -5.09 -7.09 -11.35
CA LYS A 141 -6.29 -7.84 -11.75
C LYS A 141 -6.21 -9.29 -11.29
N ASP A 142 -7.37 -9.85 -10.99
CA ASP A 142 -7.51 -11.27 -10.69
C ASP A 142 -8.90 -11.76 -11.10
N MET A 143 -9.13 -13.07 -11.02
CA MET A 143 -10.44 -13.67 -11.25
C MET A 143 -11.14 -13.89 -9.92
N PRO A 144 -12.49 -13.77 -9.83
CA PRO A 144 -13.22 -14.02 -8.59
C PRO A 144 -12.91 -15.37 -7.93
N ALA A 145 -12.63 -16.41 -8.73
CA ALA A 145 -12.27 -17.75 -8.24
C ALA A 145 -10.91 -17.81 -7.50
N ASN A 146 -10.04 -16.82 -7.70
CA ASN A 146 -8.70 -16.75 -7.11
C ASN A 146 -8.63 -15.81 -5.90
N ILE A 147 -9.69 -15.03 -5.67
CA ILE A 147 -9.76 -14.08 -4.56
C ILE A 147 -9.81 -14.84 -3.24
N PRO A 148 -8.88 -14.60 -2.30
CA PRO A 148 -8.88 -15.30 -1.03
C PRO A 148 -10.08 -14.86 -0.19
N PRO A 149 -10.80 -15.80 0.47
CA PRO A 149 -11.90 -15.46 1.36
C PRO A 149 -11.47 -14.50 2.49
N ASP A 150 -12.46 -13.78 3.06
CA ASP A 150 -12.24 -12.89 4.19
C ASP A 150 -11.97 -13.69 5.48
N HIS A 151 -10.69 -13.84 5.82
CA HIS A 151 -10.22 -14.52 7.03
C HIS A 151 -9.41 -13.60 7.95
N GLY A 152 -9.53 -12.28 7.76
CA GLY A 152 -8.71 -11.28 8.44
C GLY A 152 -7.39 -11.01 7.73
N ALA A 153 -6.76 -9.89 8.11
CA ALA A 153 -5.52 -9.42 7.49
C ALA A 153 -4.30 -10.00 8.18
N SER A 154 -3.34 -10.46 7.38
CA SER A 154 -1.98 -10.67 7.86
C SER A 154 -1.29 -9.33 8.08
N SER A 155 -0.38 -9.25 9.05
CA SER A 155 0.27 -7.99 9.42
C SER A 155 1.78 -8.03 9.34
N ARG A 156 2.36 -6.85 9.12
CA ARG A 156 3.76 -6.56 9.39
C ARG A 156 3.87 -5.53 10.49
N PHE A 157 4.70 -5.88 11.48
CA PHE A 157 5.03 -5.01 12.58
C PHE A 157 6.45 -4.51 12.40
N VAL A 158 6.65 -3.24 12.71
CA VAL A 158 7.96 -2.60 12.64
C VAL A 158 8.22 -1.88 13.94
N SER A 159 9.48 -1.90 14.35
CA SER A 159 10.00 -1.06 15.41
C SER A 159 11.14 -0.21 14.86
N GLY A 160 11.15 1.06 15.24
CA GLY A 160 12.30 1.92 15.03
C GLY A 160 11.91 3.38 14.97
N VAL A 161 12.90 4.24 15.21
CA VAL A 161 12.86 5.63 14.76
C VAL A 161 13.71 5.70 13.51
N GLY A 162 13.21 6.34 12.48
CA GLY A 162 13.91 6.49 11.22
C GLY A 162 14.31 7.93 10.93
N ASN A 163 14.81 8.13 9.73
CA ASN A 163 15.11 9.45 9.18
C ASN A 163 14.49 9.53 7.80
N ILE A 164 13.56 10.47 7.62
CA ILE A 164 12.82 10.66 6.36
C ILE A 164 13.77 10.79 5.17
N ALA A 165 14.86 11.55 5.30
CA ALA A 165 15.82 11.76 4.22
C ALA A 165 16.55 10.47 3.81
N ASP A 166 16.86 9.59 4.77
CA ASP A 166 17.47 8.30 4.48
C ASP A 166 16.50 7.36 3.75
N GLY A 167 15.22 7.38 4.11
CA GLY A 167 14.18 6.63 3.39
C GLY A 167 14.03 7.14 1.95
N LEU A 168 13.94 8.46 1.77
CA LEU A 168 13.82 9.07 0.44
C LEU A 168 15.05 8.79 -0.43
N LYS A 169 16.24 8.78 0.18
CA LYS A 169 17.47 8.38 -0.50
C LYS A 169 17.43 6.92 -0.95
N GLN A 170 16.84 6.02 -0.16
CA GLN A 170 16.66 4.62 -0.55
C GLN A 170 15.71 4.49 -1.75
N ASP A 171 14.65 5.29 -1.82
CA ASP A 171 13.77 5.37 -2.99
C ASP A 171 14.51 5.91 -4.23
N ASP A 172 15.32 6.97 -4.07
CA ASP A 172 16.11 7.55 -5.16
C ASP A 172 17.14 6.54 -5.72
N LEU A 173 17.80 5.76 -4.85
CA LEU A 173 18.68 4.67 -5.25
C LEU A 173 17.92 3.58 -6.04
N SER A 174 16.67 3.34 -5.69
CA SER A 174 15.82 2.34 -6.36
C SER A 174 15.40 2.82 -7.75
N ASN A 175 15.01 4.09 -7.89
CA ASN A 175 14.73 4.73 -9.17
C ASN A 175 15.97 4.69 -10.10
N ALA A 176 17.15 5.02 -9.58
CA ALA A 176 18.41 4.90 -10.32
C ALA A 176 18.74 3.43 -10.69
N GLY A 177 18.39 2.48 -9.82
CA GLY A 177 18.50 1.05 -10.08
C GLY A 177 17.66 0.63 -11.29
N TYR A 178 16.37 0.97 -11.32
CA TYR A 178 15.50 0.63 -12.44
C TYR A 178 15.91 1.28 -13.76
N ALA A 179 16.59 2.44 -13.73
CA ALA A 179 17.12 3.07 -14.93
C ALA A 179 18.26 2.25 -15.57
N THR A 180 18.99 1.44 -14.80
CA THR A 180 20.21 0.76 -15.26
C THR A 180 20.14 -0.77 -15.25
N LYS A 181 19.17 -1.34 -14.53
CA LYS A 181 19.07 -2.78 -14.27
C LYS A 181 17.68 -3.31 -14.57
N PRO A 182 17.56 -4.60 -14.95
CA PRO A 182 16.26 -5.26 -14.99
C PRO A 182 15.56 -5.22 -13.62
N ALA A 183 14.23 -5.12 -13.63
CA ALA A 183 13.44 -5.07 -12.39
C ALA A 183 13.70 -6.26 -11.46
N ALA A 184 13.97 -7.45 -12.02
CA ALA A 184 14.31 -8.64 -11.24
C ALA A 184 15.59 -8.48 -10.40
N GLU A 185 16.60 -7.75 -10.88
CA GLU A 185 17.84 -7.51 -10.13
C GLU A 185 17.60 -6.48 -9.01
N VAL A 186 16.87 -5.39 -9.30
CA VAL A 186 16.52 -4.37 -8.29
C VAL A 186 15.73 -5.00 -7.15
N LEU A 187 14.76 -5.85 -7.49
CA LEU A 187 13.84 -6.49 -6.55
C LEU A 187 14.41 -7.73 -5.86
N ALA A 188 15.58 -8.24 -6.26
CA ALA A 188 16.16 -9.43 -5.65
C ALA A 188 16.41 -9.26 -4.14
N GLY A 189 16.74 -8.04 -3.70
CA GLY A 189 16.95 -7.71 -2.28
C GLY A 189 15.66 -7.44 -1.50
N TRP A 190 14.51 -7.34 -2.16
CA TRP A 190 13.26 -6.87 -1.56
C TRP A 190 12.38 -8.05 -1.15
N THR A 191 12.95 -8.93 -0.32
CA THR A 191 12.31 -10.19 0.10
C THR A 191 11.12 -9.98 1.03
N LYS A 192 10.95 -8.77 1.57
CA LYS A 192 9.84 -8.38 2.46
C LYS A 192 8.70 -7.66 1.75
N ALA A 193 8.87 -7.34 0.47
CA ALA A 193 7.95 -6.48 -0.25
C ALA A 193 6.79 -7.28 -0.86
N ALA A 194 5.56 -6.79 -0.67
CA ALA A 194 4.48 -7.11 -1.59
C ALA A 194 4.77 -6.47 -2.95
N ILE A 195 4.67 -7.27 -4.01
CA ILE A 195 4.98 -6.83 -5.37
C ILE A 195 3.71 -6.95 -6.21
N ALA A 196 3.27 -5.85 -6.82
CA ALA A 196 2.07 -5.86 -7.64
C ALA A 196 2.26 -5.16 -8.98
N SER A 197 1.41 -5.50 -9.95
CA SER A 197 1.29 -4.79 -11.22
C SER A 197 -0.11 -4.89 -11.83
N SER A 198 -0.46 -3.99 -12.77
CA SER A 198 -1.82 -3.83 -13.31
C SER A 198 -2.49 -5.13 -13.75
N ASN A 199 -1.75 -6.05 -14.35
CA ASN A 199 -2.34 -7.18 -15.09
C ASN A 199 -2.16 -8.54 -14.42
N VAL A 200 -1.60 -8.57 -13.21
CA VAL A 200 -1.38 -9.83 -12.49
C VAL A 200 -1.78 -9.69 -11.03
N PRO A 201 -2.17 -10.79 -10.36
CA PRO A 201 -2.40 -10.77 -8.93
C PRO A 201 -1.12 -10.39 -8.17
N PRO A 202 -1.22 -9.63 -7.07
CA PRO A 202 -0.06 -9.25 -6.28
C PRO A 202 0.58 -10.48 -5.62
N PHE A 203 1.90 -10.43 -5.49
CA PHE A 203 2.66 -11.26 -4.59
C PHE A 203 2.55 -10.68 -3.18
N ILE A 204 2.04 -11.48 -2.23
CA ILE A 204 1.98 -11.12 -0.80
C ILE A 204 2.98 -11.98 -0.03
N PRO A 205 3.94 -11.37 0.70
CA PRO A 205 4.92 -12.10 1.48
C PRO A 205 4.25 -12.91 2.60
N SER A 206 4.33 -14.24 2.52
CA SER A 206 3.73 -15.18 3.47
C SER A 206 4.73 -16.28 3.87
N SER A 207 4.30 -17.23 4.69
CA SER A 207 5.07 -18.44 5.01
C SER A 207 5.19 -19.41 3.82
N GLU A 208 4.27 -19.33 2.87
CA GLU A 208 4.24 -20.14 1.64
C GLU A 208 4.10 -19.19 0.44
N PRO A 209 5.20 -18.51 0.04
CA PRO A 209 5.16 -17.48 -0.99
C PRO A 209 4.84 -18.07 -2.38
N ASP A 210 3.93 -17.43 -3.12
CA ASP A 210 3.69 -17.72 -4.53
C ASP A 210 4.73 -17.01 -5.41
N GLU A 211 5.87 -17.68 -5.61
CA GLU A 211 6.97 -17.16 -6.43
C GLU A 211 6.60 -16.99 -7.91
N ALA A 212 5.57 -17.70 -8.41
CA ALA A 212 5.10 -17.53 -9.77
C ALA A 212 4.39 -16.18 -9.94
N ARG A 213 3.53 -15.79 -8.98
CA ARG A 213 2.94 -14.43 -8.94
C ARG A 213 4.01 -13.37 -8.83
N ARG A 214 5.03 -13.59 -8.00
CA ARG A 214 6.16 -12.66 -7.85
C ARG A 214 6.87 -12.45 -9.19
N ALA A 215 7.25 -13.54 -9.86
CA ALA A 215 7.91 -13.48 -11.15
C ALA A 215 7.05 -12.77 -12.22
N ALA A 216 5.75 -13.05 -12.26
CA ALA A 216 4.83 -12.42 -13.20
C ALA A 216 4.68 -10.90 -12.97
N ALA A 217 4.56 -10.46 -11.71
CA ALA A 217 4.46 -9.04 -11.37
C ALA A 217 5.76 -8.27 -11.66
N ILE A 218 6.91 -8.92 -11.53
CA ILE A 218 8.20 -8.35 -11.92
C ILE A 218 8.32 -8.26 -13.45
N ALA A 219 7.88 -9.30 -14.17
CA ALA A 219 7.94 -9.37 -15.62
C ALA A 219 7.00 -8.36 -16.31
N ASP A 220 5.92 -7.92 -15.65
CA ASP A 220 5.02 -6.90 -16.20
C ASP A 220 5.64 -5.48 -16.17
N ARG A 221 6.84 -5.30 -15.60
CA ARG A 221 7.49 -3.97 -15.51
C ARG A 221 8.26 -3.61 -16.79
N PRO A 222 8.45 -2.31 -17.07
CA PRO A 222 9.30 -1.88 -18.17
C PRO A 222 10.74 -2.36 -17.96
N GLY A 223 11.43 -2.61 -19.08
CA GLY A 223 12.85 -2.93 -19.09
C GLY A 223 13.73 -1.76 -18.63
N PRO A 224 15.05 -1.96 -18.48
CA PRO A 224 15.97 -0.89 -18.09
C PRO A 224 15.98 0.26 -19.11
N GLY A 225 16.54 1.40 -18.72
CA GLY A 225 16.66 2.59 -19.56
C GLY A 225 15.46 3.54 -19.50
N GLN A 226 14.46 3.28 -18.66
CA GLN A 226 13.35 4.21 -18.43
C GLN A 226 13.69 5.26 -17.37
N THR A 227 12.99 6.39 -17.43
CA THR A 227 13.10 7.45 -16.42
C THR A 227 12.03 7.24 -15.36
N TRP A 228 12.46 7.01 -14.12
CA TRP A 228 11.59 6.88 -12.95
C TRP A 228 11.65 8.17 -12.14
N THR A 229 10.51 8.87 -12.05
CA THR A 229 10.41 10.18 -11.38
C THR A 229 9.51 10.07 -10.18
N ARG A 230 9.95 10.56 -9.02
CA ARG A 230 9.09 10.72 -7.83
C ARG A 230 8.28 12.00 -7.95
N ASP A 231 6.96 11.87 -7.86
CA ASP A 231 6.02 13.00 -7.89
C ASP A 231 5.67 13.50 -6.50
N GLY A 232 5.68 12.60 -5.51
CA GLY A 232 5.42 12.96 -4.13
C GLY A 232 5.78 11.87 -3.13
N TYR A 233 5.63 12.22 -1.86
CA TYR A 233 5.83 11.32 -0.74
C TYR A 233 4.98 11.73 0.46
N GLY A 234 4.78 10.79 1.38
CA GLY A 234 4.38 11.04 2.75
C GLY A 234 5.25 10.24 3.71
N ALA A 235 5.25 10.62 4.98
CA ALA A 235 6.12 10.03 6.01
C ALA A 235 5.47 10.06 7.38
N SER A 236 5.80 9.07 8.22
CA SER A 236 5.44 9.09 9.64
C SER A 236 6.24 10.16 10.37
N LYS A 237 5.71 10.62 11.52
CA LYS A 237 6.40 11.56 12.41
C LYS A 237 7.73 11.02 12.91
N ASP A 238 7.78 9.71 13.19
CA ASP A 238 9.01 9.05 13.65
C ASP A 238 9.96 8.73 12.49
N GLY A 239 9.58 9.05 11.25
CA GLY A 239 10.40 8.95 10.06
C GLY A 239 10.84 7.52 9.72
N ASP A 240 10.17 6.52 10.28
CA ASP A 240 10.40 5.09 10.11
C ASP A 240 9.52 4.46 9.02
N PHE A 241 8.54 5.21 8.52
CA PHE A 241 7.65 4.86 7.43
C PHE A 241 7.68 6.00 6.42
N ILE A 242 7.96 5.69 5.15
CA ILE A 242 7.67 6.59 4.05
C ILE A 242 6.88 5.86 2.98
N TYR A 243 6.02 6.59 2.27
CA TYR A 243 5.49 6.12 1.00
C TYR A 243 5.82 7.14 -0.08
N THR A 244 6.14 6.66 -1.27
CA THR A 244 6.43 7.48 -2.44
C THR A 244 5.52 7.07 -3.58
N TRP A 245 5.16 8.02 -4.42
CA TRP A 245 4.52 7.73 -5.69
C TRP A 245 5.17 8.54 -6.80
N GLY A 246 5.01 8.06 -8.01
CA GLY A 246 5.65 8.69 -9.16
C GLY A 246 5.26 8.05 -10.47
N HIS A 247 5.90 8.50 -11.53
CA HIS A 247 5.65 8.02 -12.88
C HIS A 247 6.92 7.52 -13.56
N VAL A 248 6.71 6.75 -14.62
CA VAL A 248 7.76 6.19 -15.47
C VAL A 248 7.52 6.61 -16.90
N THR A 249 8.56 7.12 -17.55
CA THR A 249 8.52 7.48 -18.97
C THR A 249 9.62 6.80 -19.77
N ALA A 250 9.44 6.75 -21.09
CA ALA A 250 10.53 6.52 -22.03
C ALA A 250 11.68 7.52 -21.76
N PRO A 251 12.95 7.16 -22.03
CA PRO A 251 14.10 8.02 -21.73
C PRO A 251 14.06 9.40 -22.42
N ASP A 252 13.37 9.52 -23.54
CA ASP A 252 13.14 10.80 -24.23
C ASP A 252 11.96 11.63 -23.67
N GLY A 253 11.27 11.10 -22.64
CA GLY A 253 10.13 11.71 -21.98
C GLY A 253 8.83 11.68 -22.79
N THR A 254 8.82 11.08 -23.98
CA THR A 254 7.70 11.21 -24.93
C THR A 254 6.54 10.26 -24.66
N TYR A 255 6.78 9.18 -23.89
CA TYR A 255 5.80 8.12 -23.65
C TYR A 255 5.69 7.80 -22.17
N TYR A 256 4.46 7.91 -21.64
CA TYR A 256 4.11 7.48 -20.29
C TYR A 256 3.99 5.95 -20.26
N LEU A 257 4.80 5.31 -19.42
CA LEU A 257 4.86 3.86 -19.28
C LEU A 257 4.09 3.34 -18.08
N GLY A 258 3.81 4.21 -17.12
CA GLY A 258 3.09 3.84 -15.91
C GLY A 258 3.39 4.74 -14.71
N HIS A 259 2.84 4.36 -13.57
CA HIS A 259 3.11 4.93 -12.26
C HIS A 259 3.56 3.86 -11.28
N TYR A 260 4.20 4.30 -10.21
CA TYR A 260 4.54 3.43 -9.09
C TYR A 260 4.07 4.00 -7.77
N VAL A 261 3.89 3.09 -6.82
CA VAL A 261 3.74 3.41 -5.40
C VAL A 261 4.66 2.49 -4.62
N ARG A 262 5.44 3.05 -3.70
CA ARG A 262 6.30 2.26 -2.80
C ARG A 262 6.07 2.65 -1.36
N VAL A 263 6.11 1.65 -0.49
CA VAL A 263 6.20 1.84 0.96
C VAL A 263 7.54 1.35 1.42
N TRP A 264 8.25 2.18 2.17
CA TRP A 264 9.50 1.85 2.82
C TRP A 264 9.31 1.91 4.32
N GLN A 265 9.90 0.95 5.04
CA GLN A 265 9.95 0.95 6.48
C GLN A 265 11.36 0.71 7.00
N LYS A 266 11.73 1.42 8.07
CA LYS A 266 13.00 1.26 8.79
C LYS A 266 12.91 0.08 9.76
N TYR A 267 13.75 -0.93 9.57
CA TYR A 267 13.83 -2.06 10.51
C TYR A 267 15.05 -1.89 11.42
N SER A 268 14.84 -2.14 12.72
CA SER A 268 15.88 -2.14 13.77
C SER A 268 16.04 -3.48 14.50
N VAL A 269 15.13 -4.45 14.30
CA VAL A 269 15.17 -5.80 14.92
C VAL A 269 15.93 -6.83 14.06
N GLY A 270 16.33 -6.44 12.84
CA GLY A 270 17.12 -7.25 11.90
C GLY A 270 18.38 -6.52 11.46
N PRO A 271 18.99 -6.86 10.31
CA PRO A 271 20.01 -5.98 9.73
C PRO A 271 19.42 -4.58 9.61
N ASP A 272 20.11 -3.62 10.21
CA ASP A 272 19.60 -2.27 10.31
C ASP A 272 19.51 -1.66 8.91
N GLY A 273 18.33 -1.18 8.52
CA GLY A 273 18.16 -0.66 7.17
C GLY A 273 16.74 -0.26 6.80
N TRP A 274 16.62 0.36 5.63
CA TRP A 274 15.35 0.65 4.98
C TRP A 274 14.98 -0.50 4.06
N TYR A 275 13.76 -1.00 4.20
CA TYR A 275 13.24 -2.11 3.42
C TYR A 275 11.96 -1.69 2.71
N ALA A 276 11.83 -2.08 1.44
CA ALA A 276 10.56 -1.97 0.73
C ALA A 276 9.57 -2.99 1.32
N MET A 277 8.39 -2.50 1.68
CA MET A 277 7.26 -3.30 2.20
C MET A 277 6.21 -3.54 1.13
N VAL A 278 6.06 -2.58 0.23
CA VAL A 278 5.15 -2.64 -0.90
C VAL A 278 5.81 -1.93 -2.06
N ASP A 279 5.67 -2.48 -3.25
CA ASP A 279 6.10 -1.86 -4.49
C ASP A 279 5.14 -2.26 -5.62
N LEU A 280 4.33 -1.28 -6.03
CA LEU A 280 3.29 -1.38 -7.03
C LEU A 280 3.77 -0.68 -8.29
N PHE A 281 3.50 -1.27 -9.45
CA PHE A 281 3.71 -0.63 -10.73
C PHE A 281 2.52 -0.82 -11.66
N HIS A 282 1.92 0.28 -12.10
CA HIS A 282 0.75 0.25 -12.96
C HIS A 282 1.01 0.94 -14.29
N LYS A 283 0.70 0.25 -15.38
CA LYS A 283 0.74 0.76 -16.75
C LYS A 283 -0.45 1.66 -17.06
#